data_AF-A0A953HDV1-F1
#
_entry.id   AF-A0A953HDV1-F1
#
_cell.length_a   1.000
_cell.length_b   1.000
_cell.length_c   1.000
_cell.angle_alpha   90.00
_cell.angle_beta   90.00
_cell.angle_gamma   90.00
#
_symmetry.space_group_name_H-M   'P 1'
#
loop_
_entity.id
_entity.type
_entity.pdbx_description
1 polymer ?
#
loop_
_entity_poly.entity_id
_entity_poly.type
_entity_poly.pdbx_seq_one_letter_code
_entity_poly.pdbx_strand_id
1 'polypeptide(L)'
;MHSLALMAYAFAVGLTLCGLAGAIFELVAGRRLGFHPPFVRRERFGFSLALMVAAGPFMLTNEVIAARRAGAIDWTAAALCAVGAGIWAMALGVLAVELALLVSRLLG
;
A
#
# COMPACT_ATOMS: atom_id res chain seq x y z
N MET A 1 -9.79 -14.79 -20.70
CA MET A 1 -8.73 -13.76 -20.83
C MET A 1 -9.16 -12.39 -20.29
N HIS A 2 -10.42 -11.98 -20.45
CA HIS A 2 -10.94 -10.69 -19.93
C HIS A 2 -10.79 -10.53 -18.40
N SER A 3 -11.15 -11.55 -17.61
CA SER A 3 -11.10 -11.47 -16.14
C SER A 3 -9.69 -11.31 -15.59
N LEU A 4 -8.71 -11.97 -16.21
CA LEU A 4 -7.29 -11.86 -15.81
C LEU A 4 -6.72 -10.48 -16.13
N ALA A 5 -7.12 -9.88 -17.26
CA ALA A 5 -6.74 -8.52 -17.60
C ALA A 5 -7.32 -7.49 -16.62
N LEU A 6 -8.59 -7.66 -16.20
CA LEU A 6 -9.21 -6.79 -15.18
C LEU A 6 -8.53 -6.92 -13.82
N MET A 7 -8.20 -8.14 -13.40
CA MET A 7 -7.44 -8.37 -12.17
C MET A 7 -6.05 -7.73 -12.24
N ALA A 8 -5.31 -7.92 -13.33
CA ALA A 8 -4.01 -7.31 -13.52
C ALA A 8 -4.08 -5.78 -13.53
N TYR A 9 -5.12 -5.21 -14.16
CA TYR A 9 -5.38 -3.78 -14.15
C TYR A 9 -5.64 -3.24 -12.74
N ALA A 10 -6.56 -3.86 -12.00
CA ALA A 10 -6.85 -3.48 -10.62
C ALA A 10 -5.59 -3.57 -9.76
N PHE A 11 -4.84 -4.66 -9.86
CA PHE A 11 -3.57 -4.82 -9.17
C PHE A 11 -2.56 -3.71 -9.50
N ALA A 12 -2.40 -3.37 -10.78
CA ALA A 12 -1.52 -2.30 -11.22
C ALA A 12 -1.96 -0.92 -10.69
N VAL A 13 -3.28 -0.63 -10.68
CA VAL A 13 -3.84 0.58 -10.07
C VAL A 13 -3.50 0.65 -8.59
N GLY A 14 -3.71 -0.45 -7.87
CA GLY A 14 -3.39 -0.56 -6.45
C GLY A 14 -1.90 -0.33 -6.15
N LEU A 15 -1.01 -1.01 -6.90
CA LEU A 15 0.44 -0.81 -6.81
C LEU A 15 0.84 0.65 -7.06
N THR A 16 0.24 1.27 -8.08
CA THR A 16 0.54 2.65 -8.45
C THR A 16 0.11 3.62 -7.35
N LEU A 17 -1.11 3.45 -6.84
CA LEU A 17 -1.65 4.30 -5.77
C LEU A 17 -0.83 4.17 -4.48
N CYS A 18 -0.50 2.96 -4.06
CA CYS A 18 0.28 2.77 -2.83
C CYS A 18 1.72 3.25 -2.97
N GLY A 19 2.34 3.04 -4.14
CA GLY A 19 3.67 3.54 -4.44
C GLY A 19 3.72 5.07 -4.50
N LEU A 20 2.74 5.69 -5.17
CA LEU A 20 2.63 7.15 -5.26
C LEU A 20 2.37 7.78 -3.88
N ALA A 21 1.41 7.26 -3.13
CA ALA A 21 1.11 7.74 -1.79
C ALA A 21 2.34 7.60 -0.88
N GLY A 22 2.99 6.43 -0.88
CA GLY A 22 4.22 6.19 -0.14
C GLY A 22 5.33 7.18 -0.49
N ALA A 23 5.61 7.38 -1.78
CA ALA A 23 6.63 8.30 -2.26
C ALA A 23 6.33 9.76 -1.89
N ILE A 24 5.09 10.22 -2.04
CA ILE A 24 4.69 11.58 -1.63
C ILE A 24 4.93 11.76 -0.13
N PHE A 25 4.53 10.80 0.70
CA PHE A 25 4.75 10.93 2.14
C PHE A 25 6.22 10.86 2.53
N GLU A 26 7.05 10.06 1.86
CA GLU A 26 8.50 10.05 2.07
C GLU A 26 9.13 11.39 1.69
N LEU A 27 8.72 11.99 0.57
CA LEU A 27 9.19 13.31 0.13
C LEU A 27 8.79 14.41 1.11
N VAL A 28 7.54 14.42 1.58
CA VAL A 28 7.04 15.43 2.53
C VAL A 28 7.69 15.26 3.91
N ALA A 29 7.90 14.03 4.36
CA ALA A 29 8.45 13.76 5.69
C ALA A 29 9.99 13.74 5.73
N GLY A 30 10.66 13.70 4.57
CA GLY A 30 12.12 13.60 4.45
C GLY A 30 12.68 12.30 5.04
N ARG A 31 11.85 11.27 5.21
CA ARG A 31 12.17 10.03 5.92
C ARG A 31 11.43 8.85 5.31
N ARG A 32 12.04 7.66 5.40
CA ARG A 32 11.40 6.40 4.97
C ARG A 32 10.11 6.14 5.73
N LEU A 33 9.08 5.70 5.01
CA LEU A 33 7.80 5.29 5.59
C LEU A 33 7.94 3.92 6.25
N GLY A 34 7.38 3.79 7.46
CA GLY A 34 7.32 2.53 8.19
C GLY A 34 6.25 2.57 9.28
N PHE A 35 5.98 1.42 9.91
CA PHE A 35 4.90 1.25 10.91
C PHE A 35 5.28 1.80 12.29
N HIS A 36 5.97 2.95 12.31
CA HIS A 36 6.52 3.52 13.53
C HIS A 36 6.40 5.06 13.51
N PRO A 37 6.55 5.73 14.67
CA PRO A 37 6.49 7.18 14.74
C PRO A 37 7.50 7.84 13.77
N PRO A 38 7.11 8.92 13.07
CA PRO A 38 6.00 9.83 13.32
C PRO A 38 4.70 9.53 12.53
N PHE A 39 4.67 8.49 11.69
CA PHE A 39 3.57 8.26 10.74
C PHE A 39 2.34 7.59 11.38
N VAL A 40 2.58 6.69 12.34
CA VAL A 40 1.53 6.06 13.13
C VAL A 40 1.57 6.64 14.54
N ARG A 41 0.57 7.47 14.89
CA ARG A 41 0.41 8.05 16.23
C ARG A 41 -1.03 7.92 16.71
N ARG A 42 -1.21 7.60 17.99
CA ARG A 42 -2.55 7.52 18.61
C ARG A 42 -3.31 8.84 18.56
N GLU A 43 -2.62 9.98 18.68
CA GLU A 43 -3.25 11.31 18.63
C GLU A 43 -3.85 11.67 17.25
N ARG A 44 -3.39 11.02 16.18
CA ARG A 44 -3.81 11.29 14.80
C ARG A 44 -4.35 10.03 14.12
N PHE A 45 -5.19 9.28 14.85
CA PHE A 45 -5.68 7.97 14.44
C PHE A 45 -6.27 7.97 13.02
N GLY A 46 -7.15 8.92 12.68
CA GLY A 46 -7.77 8.99 11.36
C GLY A 46 -6.76 9.19 10.21
N PHE A 47 -5.78 10.06 10.40
CA PHE A 47 -4.71 10.28 9.44
C PHE A 47 -3.80 9.05 9.33
N SER A 48 -3.40 8.47 10.45
CA SER A 48 -2.60 7.24 10.47
C SER A 48 -3.33 6.07 9.82
N LEU A 49 -4.66 5.99 9.97
CA LEU A 49 -5.48 4.97 9.33
C LEU A 49 -5.58 5.20 7.82
N ALA A 50 -5.83 6.44 7.38
CA ALA A 50 -5.84 6.77 5.95
C ALA A 50 -4.48 6.49 5.29
N LEU A 51 -3.39 6.83 5.98
CA LEU A 51 -2.02 6.59 5.51
C LEU A 51 -1.69 5.09 5.49
N MET A 52 -2.15 4.33 6.49
CA MET A 52 -2.01 2.87 6.53
C MET A 52 -2.81 2.21 5.41
N VAL A 53 -4.04 2.65 5.15
CA VAL A 53 -4.84 2.14 4.03
C VAL A 53 -4.14 2.45 2.71
N ALA A 54 -3.73 3.70 2.47
CA ALA A 54 -3.16 4.12 1.19
C ALA A 54 -1.74 3.59 0.93
N ALA A 55 -0.85 3.67 1.91
CA ALA A 55 0.58 3.36 1.78
C ALA A 55 1.02 2.10 2.53
N GLY A 56 0.10 1.37 3.16
CA GLY A 56 0.39 0.15 3.94
C GLY A 56 1.21 -0.91 3.21
N PRO A 57 0.90 -1.28 1.95
CA PRO A 57 1.73 -2.21 1.18
C PRO A 57 3.17 -1.73 1.00
N PHE A 58 3.35 -0.41 0.81
CA PHE A 58 4.65 0.22 0.64
C PHE A 58 5.43 0.25 1.97
N MET A 59 4.75 0.60 3.08
CA MET A 59 5.32 0.54 4.44
C MET A 59 5.77 -0.87 4.79
N LEU A 60 4.95 -1.89 4.51
CA LEU A 60 5.29 -3.30 4.76
C LEU A 60 6.51 -3.73 3.95
N THR A 61 6.59 -3.32 2.69
CA THR A 61 7.74 -3.62 1.83
C THR A 61 9.03 -2.99 2.38
N ASN A 62 8.96 -1.73 2.84
CA ASN A 62 10.09 -1.06 3.47
C ASN A 62 10.58 -1.78 4.73
N GLU A 63 9.66 -2.19 5.61
CA GLU A 63 9.99 -2.92 6.85
C GLU A 63 10.59 -4.29 6.55
N VAL A 64 10.07 -5.02 5.56
CA VAL A 64 10.61 -6.31 5.13
C VAL A 64 12.04 -6.15 4.61
N ILE A 65 12.30 -5.15 3.77
CA ILE A 65 13.65 -4.88 3.25
C ILE A 65 14.60 -4.53 4.40
N ALA A 66 14.16 -3.70 5.34
CA ALA A 66 14.96 -3.33 6.50
C ALA A 66 15.27 -4.55 7.39
N ALA A 67 14.27 -5.37 7.71
CA ALA A 67 14.41 -6.58 8.51
C ALA A 67 15.29 -7.63 7.81
N ARG A 68 15.20 -7.76 6.48
CA ARG A 68 16.09 -8.63 5.69
C ARG A 68 17.54 -8.17 5.74
N ARG A 69 17.80 -6.86 5.61
CA ARG A 69 19.14 -6.29 5.72
C ARG A 69 19.73 -6.46 7.11
N ALA A 70 18.90 -6.42 8.15
CA ALA A 70 19.29 -6.67 9.53
C ALA A 70 19.45 -8.16 9.86
N GLY A 71 19.18 -9.08 8.91
CA GLY A 71 19.20 -10.52 9.16
C GLY A 71 18.12 -11.02 10.12
N ALA A 72 17.10 -10.19 10.41
CA ALA A 72 16.06 -10.49 11.39
C ALA A 72 14.97 -11.42 10.84
N ILE A 73 14.81 -11.51 9.51
CA ILE A 73 13.84 -12.39 8.85
C ILE A 73 14.48 -13.18 7.72
N ASP A 74 13.99 -14.39 7.48
CA ASP A 74 14.43 -15.27 6.40
C ASP A 74 13.71 -14.98 5.06
N TRP A 75 14.09 -15.68 4.00
CA TRP A 75 13.50 -15.48 2.66
C TRP A 75 12.03 -15.90 2.61
N THR A 76 11.64 -16.91 3.39
CA THR A 76 10.28 -17.40 3.50
C THR A 76 9.35 -16.38 4.14
N ALA A 77 9.75 -15.77 5.26
CA ALA A 77 9.01 -14.70 5.90
C ALA A 77 8.90 -13.48 4.97
N ALA A 78 9.98 -13.10 4.27
CA ALA A 78 9.93 -12.01 3.30
C ALA A 78 8.97 -12.30 2.14
N ALA A 79 8.94 -13.53 1.62
CA ALA A 79 8.00 -13.93 0.57
C ALA A 79 6.54 -13.84 1.05
N LEU A 80 6.25 -14.31 2.28
CA LEU A 80 4.91 -14.19 2.86
C LEU A 80 4.48 -12.73 3.03
N CYS A 81 5.37 -11.86 3.50
CA CYS A 81 5.06 -10.44 3.60
C CYS A 81 4.85 -9.80 2.23
N ALA A 82 5.62 -10.20 1.20
CA ALA A 82 5.43 -9.72 -0.17
C ALA A 82 4.07 -10.17 -0.75
N VAL A 83 3.65 -11.41 -0.47
CA VAL A 83 2.30 -11.89 -0.84
C VAL A 83 1.23 -11.07 -0.11
N GLY A 84 1.39 -10.83 1.18
CA GLY A 84 0.48 -9.98 1.97
C GLY A 84 0.38 -8.56 1.40
N ALA A 85 1.51 -7.93 1.07
CA ALA A 85 1.56 -6.64 0.40
C ALA A 85 0.85 -6.67 -0.97
N GLY A 86 1.04 -7.76 -1.73
CA GLY A 86 0.38 -7.96 -3.02
C GLY A 86 -1.14 -8.09 -2.91
N ILE A 87 -1.64 -8.89 -1.98
CA ILE A 87 -3.08 -9.03 -1.70
C ILE A 87 -3.67 -7.67 -1.28
N TRP A 88 -2.94 -6.93 -0.44
CA TRP A 88 -3.37 -5.62 0.01
C TRP A 88 -3.40 -4.61 -1.15
N ALA A 89 -2.36 -4.55 -1.98
CA ALA A 89 -2.35 -3.71 -3.18
C ALA A 89 -3.50 -4.08 -4.13
N MET A 90 -3.79 -5.36 -4.33
CA MET A 90 -4.94 -5.81 -5.12
C MET A 90 -6.27 -5.27 -4.55
N ALA A 91 -6.51 -5.45 -3.25
CA ALA A 91 -7.72 -4.97 -2.60
C ALA A 91 -7.89 -3.45 -2.73
N LEU A 92 -6.79 -2.71 -2.61
CA LEU A 92 -6.78 -1.25 -2.78
C LEU A 92 -7.09 -0.84 -4.22
N GLY A 93 -6.55 -1.58 -5.18
CA GLY A 93 -6.83 -1.40 -6.60
C GLY A 93 -8.29 -1.63 -6.97
N VAL A 94 -8.88 -2.73 -6.48
CA VAL A 94 -10.32 -3.01 -6.65
C VAL A 94 -11.15 -1.88 -6.04
N LEU A 95 -10.84 -1.46 -4.81
CA LEU A 95 -11.55 -0.35 -4.16
C LEU A 95 -11.46 0.95 -4.97
N ALA A 96 -10.28 1.28 -5.50
CA ALA A 96 -10.08 2.49 -6.29
C ALA A 96 -10.88 2.46 -7.60
N VAL A 97 -10.90 1.32 -8.30
CA VAL A 97 -11.67 1.15 -9.53
C VAL A 97 -13.17 1.28 -9.23
N GLU A 98 -13.67 0.60 -8.21
CA GLU A 98 -15.08 0.69 -7.80
C GLU A 98 -15.47 2.12 -7.40
N LEU A 99 -14.60 2.82 -6.67
CA LEU A 99 -14.83 4.21 -6.28
C LEU A 99 -14.87 5.11 -7.53
N ALA A 100 -13.97 4.92 -8.49
CA ALA A 100 -13.96 5.68 -9.74
C ALA A 100 -15.26 5.46 -10.55
N LEU A 101 -15.73 4.21 -10.61
CA LEU A 101 -16.99 3.87 -11.26
C LEU A 101 -18.19 4.49 -10.53
N LEU A 102 -18.21 4.43 -9.20
CA LEU A 102 -19.25 5.07 -8.40
C LEU A 102 -19.29 6.58 -8.64
N VAL A 103 -18.13 7.24 -8.61
CA VAL A 103 -18.01 8.68 -8.87
C VAL A 103 -18.49 9.01 -10.28
N SER A 104 -18.13 8.21 -11.29
CA SER A 104 -18.62 8.44 -12.66
C SER A 104 -20.14 8.33 -12.78
N ARG A 105 -20.80 7.48 -11.97
CA ARG A 105 -22.26 7.36 -11.92
C ARG A 105 -22.94 8.52 -11.20
N LEU A 106 -22.27 9.11 -10.21
CA LEU A 106 -22.79 10.25 -9.47
C LEU A 106 -22.65 11.56 -10.27
N LEU A 107 -21.68 11.61 -11.18
CA LEU A 107 -21.41 12.76 -12.04
C LEU A 107 -22.04 12.65 -13.45
N GLY A 108 -22.73 11.54 -13.74
CA GLY A 108 -23.38 11.23 -15.02
C GLY A 108 -24.59 10.34 -14.84
#